data_AF-A0A8J3RPW1-F1
#
_entry.id   AF-A0A8J3RPW1-F1
#
_cell.length_a   1.000
_cell.length_b   1.000
_cell.length_c   1.000
_cell.angle_alpha   90.00
_cell.angle_beta   90.00
_cell.angle_gamma   90.00
#
_symmetry.space_group_name_H-M   'P 1'
#
loop_
_entity.id
_entity.type
_entity.pdbx_description
1 polymer ?
#
loop_
_entity_poly.entity_id
_entity_poly.type
_entity_poly.pdbx_seq_one_letter_code
_entity_poly.pdbx_strand_id
1 'polypeptide(L)'
;MRLTQRVEDQVVEALAAAALGESLDHEVSLVYQVGPNGPVPSIVILIVGRGIALGEVISATPIVIPTPAPDAELVATSVRTAVTAIQAERARQTREVPLLGVPR
;
A
#
# COMPACT_ATOMS: atom_id res chain seq x y z
N MET A 1 -21.14 1.50 11.74
CA MET A 1 -19.74 1.43 11.23
C MET A 1 -19.64 2.33 10.01
N ARG A 2 -18.63 3.20 9.89
CA ARG A 2 -18.42 4.01 8.68
C ARG A 2 -17.86 3.12 7.57
N LEU A 3 -18.22 3.38 6.31
CA LEU A 3 -17.81 2.58 5.15
C LEU A 3 -16.29 2.48 5.03
N THR A 4 -15.58 3.60 5.20
CA THR A 4 -14.11 3.65 5.22
C THR A 4 -13.51 2.85 6.37
N GLN A 5 -14.11 2.89 7.56
CA GLN A 5 -13.68 2.08 8.72
C GLN A 5 -13.70 0.58 8.40
N ARG A 6 -14.75 0.10 7.72
CA ARG A 6 -14.82 -1.32 7.33
C ARG A 6 -13.67 -1.72 6.42
N VAL A 7 -13.33 -0.86 5.46
CA VAL A 7 -12.24 -1.13 4.54
C VAL A 7 -10.89 -0.99 5.25
N GLU A 8 -10.77 -0.05 6.18
CA GLU A 8 -9.59 0.10 7.04
C GLU A 8 -9.35 -1.17 7.86
N ASP A 9 -10.39 -1.73 8.51
CA ASP A 9 -10.28 -2.99 9.25
C ASP A 9 -9.81 -4.15 8.35
N GLN A 10 -10.32 -4.22 7.11
CA GLN A 10 -9.90 -5.22 6.11
C GLN A 10 -8.45 -5.02 5.66
N VAL A 11 -7.99 -3.77 5.50
CA VAL A 11 -6.60 -3.44 5.16
C VAL A 11 -5.67 -3.83 6.29
N VAL A 12 -6.03 -3.53 7.54
CA VAL A 12 -5.26 -3.92 8.73
C VAL A 12 -5.10 -5.43 8.80
N GLU A 13 -6.19 -6.19 8.59
CA GLU A 13 -6.14 -7.66 8.57
C GLU A 13 -5.23 -8.18 7.45
N ALA A 14 -5.35 -7.61 6.25
CA ALA A 14 -4.54 -8.00 5.10
C ALA A 14 -3.04 -7.68 5.31
N LEU A 15 -2.71 -6.54 5.91
CA LEU A 15 -1.34 -6.14 6.23
C LEU A 15 -0.74 -7.05 7.32
N ALA A 16 -1.51 -7.39 8.35
CA ALA A 16 -1.07 -8.31 9.41
C ALA A 16 -0.74 -9.70 8.86
N ALA A 17 -1.58 -10.21 7.95
CA ALA A 17 -1.36 -11.51 7.30
C ALA A 17 -0.15 -11.52 6.36
N ALA A 18 0.26 -10.35 5.86
CA ALA A 18 1.35 -10.25 4.90
C ALA A 18 2.76 -10.31 5.56
N ALA A 19 2.86 -10.23 6.90
CA ALA A 19 4.06 -10.42 7.73
C ALA A 19 5.36 -9.86 7.14
N LEU A 20 5.64 -8.57 7.41
CA LEU A 20 6.65 -7.81 6.68
C LEU A 20 7.70 -7.28 7.65
N GLY A 21 8.97 -7.59 7.41
CA GLY A 21 10.12 -6.98 8.08
C GLY A 21 10.33 -5.51 7.67
N GLU A 22 9.23 -4.77 7.49
CA GLU A 22 9.10 -3.39 7.04
C GLU A 22 7.99 -2.70 7.85
N SER A 23 8.14 -1.40 8.12
CA SER A 23 7.05 -0.63 8.69
C SER A 23 6.11 -0.22 7.56
N LEU A 24 4.84 -0.63 7.63
CA LEU A 24 3.84 -0.28 6.65
C LEU A 24 2.82 0.65 7.29
N ASP A 25 2.59 1.77 6.61
CA ASP A 25 1.53 2.71 6.95
C ASP A 25 0.44 2.62 5.87
N HIS A 26 -0.77 3.03 6.23
CA HIS A 26 -1.87 3.03 5.29
C HIS A 26 -2.85 4.18 5.51
N GLU A 27 -3.47 4.61 4.41
CA GLU A 27 -4.57 5.56 4.43
C GLU A 27 -5.71 5.02 3.57
N VAL A 28 -6.94 5.13 4.08
CA VAL A 28 -8.16 4.76 3.35
C VAL A 28 -9.04 5.98 3.18
N SER A 29 -9.30 6.35 1.93
CA SER A 29 -10.07 7.53 1.57
C SER A 29 -11.17 7.18 0.58
N LEU A 30 -12.37 7.78 0.76
CA LEU A 30 -13.45 7.72 -0.22
C LEU A 30 -13.32 8.92 -1.15
N VAL A 31 -13.20 8.68 -2.44
CA VAL A 31 -13.12 9.73 -3.46
C VAL A 31 -14.21 9.54 -4.51
N TYR A 32 -14.51 10.61 -5.24
CA TYR A 32 -15.41 10.55 -6.39
C TYR A 32 -14.59 10.76 -7.66
N GLN A 33 -14.40 9.69 -8.42
CA GLN A 33 -13.69 9.76 -9.70
C GLN A 33 -14.64 10.26 -10.79
N VAL A 34 -14.17 11.19 -11.62
CA VAL A 34 -14.95 11.67 -12.76
C VAL A 34 -14.93 10.59 -13.84
N GLY A 35 -16.07 9.94 -14.07
CA GLY A 35 -16.28 8.97 -15.13
C GLY A 35 -17.14 9.52 -16.28
N PRO A 36 -17.18 8.82 -17.42
CA PRO A 36 -17.99 9.22 -18.58
C PRO A 36 -19.51 9.24 -18.28
N ASN A 37 -19.94 8.50 -17.25
CA ASN A 37 -21.34 8.40 -16.83
C ASN A 37 -21.62 9.19 -15.52
N GLY A 38 -20.71 10.08 -15.12
CA GLY A 38 -20.81 10.87 -13.88
C GLY A 38 -19.82 10.44 -12.80
N PRO A 39 -19.91 11.02 -11.59
CA PRO A 39 -19.03 10.72 -10.48
C PRO A 39 -19.19 9.26 -10.02
N VAL A 40 -18.10 8.51 -10.01
CA VAL A 40 -18.03 7.14 -9.49
C VAL A 40 -17.41 7.18 -8.10
N PRO A 41 -18.14 6.79 -7.03
CA PRO A 41 -17.54 6.66 -5.71
C PRO A 41 -16.55 5.50 -5.70
N SER A 42 -15.30 5.79 -5.33
CA SER A 42 -14.19 4.87 -5.33
C SER A 42 -13.49 4.90 -3.98
N ILE A 43 -13.04 3.74 -3.51
CA ILE A 43 -12.12 3.67 -2.39
C ILE A 43 -10.69 3.79 -2.92
N VAL A 44 -9.91 4.68 -2.32
CA VAL A 44 -8.47 4.76 -2.50
C VAL A 44 -7.81 4.25 -1.23
N ILE A 45 -6.91 3.28 -1.39
CA ILE A 45 -6.06 2.76 -0.32
C ILE A 45 -4.63 3.13 -0.70
N LEU A 46 -3.98 3.94 0.12
CA LEU A 46 -2.56 4.23 -0.02
C LEU A 46 -1.78 3.32 0.93
N ILE A 47 -0.89 2.48 0.42
CA ILE A 47 0.03 1.69 1.25
C ILE A 47 1.43 2.29 1.14
N VAL A 48 2.04 2.64 2.26
CA VAL A 48 3.37 3.25 2.31
C VAL A 48 4.33 2.33 3.02
N GLY A 49 5.35 1.87 2.29
CA GLY A 49 6.47 1.12 2.85
C GLY A 49 7.55 2.05 3.37
N ARG A 50 7.97 1.86 4.62
CA ARG A 50 9.08 2.59 5.23
C ARG A 50 10.19 1.67 5.68
N GLY A 51 11.43 2.10 5.43
CA GLY A 51 12.63 1.43 5.92
C GLY A 51 12.71 1.51 7.44
N ILE A 52 12.91 0.39 8.11
CA ILE A 52 12.99 0.33 9.59
C ILE A 52 14.21 1.09 10.13
N ALA A 53 15.29 1.15 9.35
CA ALA A 53 16.57 1.73 9.78
C ALA A 53 16.55 3.26 9.88
N LEU A 54 15.90 3.93 8.92
CA LEU A 54 15.99 5.39 8.76
C LEU A 54 14.60 6.05 8.60
N GLY A 55 13.53 5.27 8.58
CA GLY A 55 12.16 5.77 8.40
C GLY A 55 11.89 6.34 7.00
N GLU A 56 12.81 6.14 6.05
CA GLU A 56 12.64 6.62 4.68
C GLU A 56 11.47 5.93 3.99
N VAL A 57 10.80 6.65 3.09
CA VAL A 57 9.79 6.07 2.22
C VAL A 57 10.51 5.25 1.16
N ILE A 58 10.28 3.93 1.19
CA ILE A 58 10.76 3.01 0.16
C ILE A 58 9.91 3.22 -1.09
N SER A 59 8.59 3.15 -0.90
CA SER A 59 7.59 3.26 -1.96
C SER A 59 6.22 3.55 -1.37
N ALA A 60 5.37 4.21 -2.15
CA ALA A 60 3.98 4.46 -1.84
C ALA A 60 3.15 3.94 -3.01
N THR A 61 2.27 2.96 -2.74
CA THR A 61 1.46 2.30 -3.76
C THR A 61 -0.01 2.67 -3.58
N PRO A 62 -0.58 3.50 -4.47
CA PRO A 62 -2.01 3.77 -4.47
C PRO A 62 -2.79 2.61 -5.11
N ILE A 63 -3.82 2.14 -4.43
CA ILE A 63 -4.80 1.18 -4.91
C ILE A 63 -6.11 1.94 -5.09
N VAL A 64 -6.72 1.83 -6.27
CA VAL A 64 -8.01 2.46 -6.57
C VAL A 64 -9.03 1.37 -6.86
N ILE A 65 -10.09 1.33 -6.07
CA ILE A 65 -11.18 0.37 -6.24
C ILE A 65 -12.44 1.16 -6.62
N PRO A 66 -12.99 0.98 -7.84
CA PRO A 66 -14.12 1.77 -8.37
C PRO A 66 -15.47 1.32 -7.81
N THR A 67 -15.52 1.11 -6.50
CA THR A 67 -16.73 0.85 -5.73
C THR A 67 -16.53 1.37 -4.31
N PRO A 68 -17.56 1.96 -3.67
CA PRO A 68 -17.48 2.38 -2.28
C PRO A 68 -17.45 1.18 -1.32
N ALA A 69 -17.99 0.04 -1.74
CA ALA A 69 -18.13 -1.14 -0.90
C ALA A 69 -17.40 -2.34 -1.51
N PRO A 70 -16.05 -2.32 -1.53
CA PRO A 70 -15.30 -3.46 -2.01
C PRO A 70 -15.54 -4.69 -1.12
N ASP A 71 -15.42 -5.87 -1.73
CA ASP A 71 -15.40 -7.13 -0.99
C ASP A 71 -14.02 -7.35 -0.32
N ALA A 72 -13.99 -8.19 0.72
CA ALA A 72 -12.78 -8.40 1.52
C ALA A 72 -11.66 -9.09 0.72
N GLU A 73 -12.01 -9.98 -0.22
CA GLU A 73 -11.04 -10.74 -1.01
C GLU A 73 -10.30 -9.83 -2.00
N LEU A 74 -11.01 -8.89 -2.62
CA LEU A 74 -10.47 -7.86 -3.49
C LEU A 74 -9.53 -6.92 -2.72
N VAL A 75 -9.92 -6.48 -1.52
CA VAL A 75 -9.06 -5.65 -0.67
C VAL A 75 -7.80 -6.43 -0.30
N ALA A 76 -7.93 -7.66 0.19
CA ALA A 76 -6.80 -8.49 0.61
C ALA A 76 -5.84 -8.77 -0.55
N THR A 77 -6.36 -9.10 -1.73
CA THR A 77 -5.56 -9.34 -2.94
C THR A 77 -4.83 -8.07 -3.37
N SER A 78 -5.52 -6.94 -3.40
CA SER A 78 -4.93 -5.66 -3.81
C SER A 78 -3.83 -5.19 -2.84
N VAL A 79 -4.07 -5.33 -1.54
CA VAL A 79 -3.08 -5.02 -0.49
C VAL A 79 -1.85 -5.93 -0.63
N ARG A 80 -2.05 -7.23 -0.85
CA ARG A 80 -0.94 -8.18 -1.06
C ARG A 80 -0.10 -7.81 -2.27
N THR A 81 -0.73 -7.45 -3.40
CA THR A 81 -0.02 -7.00 -4.60
C THR A 81 0.79 -5.72 -4.32
N ALA A 82 0.22 -4.74 -3.63
CA ALA A 82 0.92 -3.51 -3.27
C ALA A 82 2.12 -3.77 -2.36
N VAL A 83 1.94 -4.62 -1.35
CA VAL A 83 3.02 -5.09 -0.48
C VAL A 83 4.14 -5.73 -1.29
N THR A 84 3.83 -6.66 -2.20
CA THR A 84 4.85 -7.33 -3.02
C THR A 84 5.63 -6.33 -3.89
N ALA A 85 4.95 -5.31 -4.41
CA ALA A 85 5.61 -4.24 -5.17
C ALA A 85 6.57 -3.41 -4.29
N ILE A 86 6.17 -3.06 -3.08
CA ILE A 86 7.01 -2.34 -2.11
C ILE A 86 8.26 -3.17 -1.75
N GLN A 87 8.09 -4.46 -1.48
CA GLN A 87 9.23 -5.35 -1.19
C GLN A 87 10.19 -5.47 -2.37
N ALA A 88 9.65 -5.59 -3.59
CA ALA A 88 10.46 -5.65 -4.81
C ALA A 88 11.29 -4.36 -4.99
N GLU A 89 10.69 -3.20 -4.70
CA GLU A 89 11.35 -1.91 -4.75
C GLU A 89 12.47 -1.80 -3.69
N ARG A 90 12.20 -2.22 -2.44
CA ARG A 90 13.24 -2.29 -1.40
C ARG A 90 14.41 -3.18 -1.82
N ALA A 91 14.13 -4.34 -2.40
CA ALA A 91 15.14 -5.27 -2.87
C ALA A 91 15.99 -4.66 -3.99
N ARG A 92 15.39 -3.84 -4.86
CA ARG A 92 16.13 -3.04 -5.86
C ARG A 92 17.04 -2.01 -5.21
N GLN A 93 16.50 -1.19 -4.30
CA GLN A 93 17.26 -0.13 -3.63
C GLN A 93 18.44 -0.70 -2.83
N THR A 94 18.27 -1.83 -2.16
CA THR A 94 19.36 -2.51 -1.42
C THR A 94 20.49 -3.00 -2.34
N ARG A 95 20.17 -3.40 -3.57
CA ARG A 95 21.18 -3.86 -4.56
C ARG A 95 21.92 -2.70 -5.22
N GLU A 96 21.31 -1.52 -5.28
CA GLU A 96 21.87 -0.33 -5.91
C GLU A 96 22.84 0.45 -5.01
N VAL A 97 22.89 0.18 -3.69
CA VAL A 97 23.92 0.74 -2.79
C VAL A 97 25.27 0.05 -3.05
N PRO A 98 26.22 0.68 -3.77
CA PRO A 98 27.53 0.10 -3.98
C PRO A 98 28.35 0.27 -2.69
N LEU A 99 29.27 -0.66 -2.43
CA LEU A 99 30.32 -0.53 -1.41
C LEU A 99 31.24 0.67 -1.73
N LEU A 100 30.77 1.90 -1.51
CA LEU A 100 31.60 3.10 -1.49
C LEU A 100 32.30 3.17 -0.13
N GLY A 101 33.34 2.35 0.05
CA GLY A 101 34.12 2.39 1.28
C GLY A 101 35.08 1.22 1.48
N VAL A 102 36.02 1.00 0.57
CA VAL A 102 37.27 0.32 0.93
C VAL A 102 38.44 1.19 0.43
N PRO A 103 39.07 2.00 1.30
CA PRO A 103 40.36 2.58 0.97
C PRO A 103 41.40 1.46 0.95
N ARG A 104 42.15 1.35 -0.16
CA ARG A 104 43.45 0.68 -0.19
C ARG A 104 44.52 1.66 0.23
#